data_AF-A0A366DM14-F1
#
_entry.id   AF-A0A366DM14-F1
#
_cell.length_a   1.000
_cell.length_b   1.000
_cell.length_c   1.000
_cell.angle_alpha   90.00
_cell.angle_beta   90.00
_cell.angle_gamma   90.00
#
_symmetry.space_group_name_H-M   'P 1'
#
loop_
_entity.id
_entity.type
_entity.pdbx_description
1 polymer ?
#
loop_
_entity_poly.entity_id
_entity_poly.type
_entity_poly.pdbx_seq_one_letter_code
_entity_poly.pdbx_strand_id
1 'polypeptide(L)'
;LKADSSRVDTVAGIVDDHSATLSVQADQIASKVEASYVEGAIGDLEIGGRNYFVIAEAMEDKILSWSNGRVAGEVGSLLSGYIECSVGDKFSCNYQIDQLMFYNADQEYVGALSYQDNFIVPDENYNYPYGPSTLPTDKVPAFFRIVFRSDFLNGRPKEDVRVMLAKGDKATDWTPAPEDVQADIDVVLNYAESEITQLADEIELRVEKNGVISAINLTSESATIEADKINLVGAVTVLSDITGNLGAINAGTINGVNINGSSFNQTGSNGSITIDANGFVFDGANSSIEMNVEQTSGYHGDVASLVFKDNNNNRALEIYQYYTDSIIASDRGLILRSGDLGMGLDASDYYSRFGEPGVQLSGGLEILTGNFSLNGQITSHLTMDGAHYVRTNVIDHNGSGTHLYIRPMPGGEVKATEIGTTSSWVRVTGKDFYSASSRSIKNNIELLDFNALDKITATPVYSYYYNNDGPDDKKSIGLILEESPAEIAGEEAINHYGMMSLLWKGEQELLSITDDHADRINYLEQENQVLKQKVAKLEEGL
;
A
#
# COMPACT_ATOMS: atom_id res chain seq x y z
N LEU A 1 20.92 -16.59 28.91
CA LEU A 1 22.15 -17.35 29.24
C LEU A 1 21.75 -18.50 30.17
N LYS A 2 22.36 -19.69 30.04
CA LYS A 2 22.37 -20.68 31.13
C LYS A 2 23.73 -20.58 31.83
N ALA A 3 23.74 -20.56 33.15
CA ALA A 3 24.98 -20.73 33.92
C ALA A 3 25.49 -22.17 33.76
N ASP A 4 26.80 -22.35 33.88
CA ASP A 4 27.48 -23.64 33.73
C ASP A 4 27.12 -24.58 34.89
N SER A 5 26.48 -25.72 34.56
CA SER A 5 26.00 -26.73 35.52
C SER A 5 27.10 -27.20 36.47
N SER A 6 28.32 -27.35 35.95
CA SER A 6 29.44 -27.99 36.66
C SER A 6 29.79 -27.32 38.01
N ARG A 7 29.52 -26.02 38.14
CA ARG A 7 29.74 -25.27 39.39
C ARG A 7 28.72 -25.57 40.47
N VAL A 8 27.47 -25.88 40.10
CA VAL A 8 26.40 -26.25 41.03
C VAL A 8 26.63 -27.69 41.52
N ASP A 9 26.95 -28.58 40.58
CA ASP A 9 27.23 -30.00 40.86
C ASP A 9 28.41 -30.17 41.85
N THR A 10 29.42 -29.29 41.76
CA THR A 10 30.57 -29.28 42.70
C THR A 10 30.17 -28.88 44.13
N VAL A 11 29.20 -27.98 44.31
CA VAL A 11 28.75 -27.54 45.64
C VAL A 11 27.85 -28.59 46.30
N ALA A 12 27.00 -29.26 45.52
CA ALA A 12 26.15 -30.35 46.02
C ALA A 12 26.99 -31.48 46.67
N GLY A 13 28.07 -31.91 46.01
CA GLY A 13 28.94 -32.97 46.53
C GLY A 13 29.63 -32.67 47.87
N ILE A 14 29.82 -31.39 48.23
CA ILE A 14 30.38 -31.01 49.54
C ILE A 14 29.34 -31.13 50.66
N VAL A 15 28.06 -30.88 50.35
CA VAL A 15 26.95 -30.92 51.32
C VAL A 15 26.59 -32.36 51.70
N ASP A 16 26.64 -33.28 50.74
CA ASP A 16 26.33 -34.71 50.97
C ASP A 16 27.35 -35.37 51.93
N ASP A 17 28.63 -35.04 51.80
CA ASP A 17 29.72 -35.59 52.62
C ASP A 17 29.60 -35.17 54.11
N HIS A 18 29.16 -33.93 54.35
CA HIS A 18 28.82 -33.44 55.69
C HIS A 18 27.56 -34.13 56.27
N SER A 19 26.52 -34.35 55.45
CA SER A 19 25.29 -35.03 55.87
C SER A 19 25.55 -36.48 56.28
N ALA A 20 26.39 -37.20 55.53
CA ALA A 20 26.80 -38.56 55.86
C ALA A 20 27.53 -38.63 57.23
N THR A 21 28.35 -37.63 57.54
CA THR A 21 29.11 -37.56 58.79
C THR A 21 28.20 -37.37 60.02
N LEU A 22 27.13 -36.57 59.90
CA LEU A 22 26.15 -36.34 60.97
C LEU A 22 25.26 -37.56 61.26
N SER A 23 24.81 -38.29 60.22
CA SER A 23 23.92 -39.44 60.42
C SER A 23 24.54 -40.54 61.28
N VAL A 24 25.85 -40.79 61.13
CA VAL A 24 26.60 -41.79 61.90
C VAL A 24 26.65 -41.46 63.40
N GLN A 25 26.50 -40.18 63.78
CA GLN A 25 26.48 -39.74 65.18
C GLN A 25 25.09 -39.93 65.83
N ALA A 26 24.00 -39.85 65.04
CA ALA A 26 22.64 -39.91 65.56
C ALA A 26 22.21 -41.32 66.00
N ASP A 27 22.50 -42.35 65.19
CA ASP A 27 22.09 -43.73 65.45
C ASP A 27 22.69 -44.30 66.77
N GLN A 28 23.82 -43.76 67.21
CA GLN A 28 24.50 -44.16 68.45
C GLN A 28 23.76 -43.67 69.72
N ILE A 29 22.86 -42.71 69.60
CA ILE A 29 22.14 -42.09 70.74
C ILE A 29 20.85 -42.87 71.08
N ALA A 30 20.09 -43.30 70.07
CA ALA A 30 18.71 -43.77 70.23
C ALA A 30 18.55 -45.09 71.02
N SER A 31 19.58 -45.93 71.09
CA SER A 31 19.50 -47.33 71.57
C SER A 31 19.35 -47.51 73.11
N LYS A 32 18.92 -46.50 73.89
CA LYS A 32 19.14 -46.48 75.36
C LYS A 32 17.97 -46.24 76.33
N VAL A 33 16.71 -46.02 75.91
CA VAL A 33 15.65 -45.56 76.86
C VAL A 33 14.24 -46.13 76.60
N GLU A 34 13.80 -47.20 77.29
CA GLU A 34 12.41 -47.71 77.21
C GLU A 34 11.74 -48.06 78.58
N ALA A 35 10.55 -47.48 78.79
CA ALA A 35 9.41 -47.92 79.63
C ALA A 35 9.55 -48.22 81.15
N SER A 36 10.12 -49.36 81.55
CA SER A 36 9.29 -50.37 82.26
C SER A 36 9.25 -50.37 83.81
N TYR A 37 9.03 -49.24 84.50
CA TYR A 37 9.09 -49.21 85.99
C TYR A 37 8.22 -48.15 86.72
N VAL A 38 7.17 -47.63 86.09
CA VAL A 38 6.36 -46.47 86.55
C VAL A 38 5.62 -46.65 87.89
N GLU A 39 5.36 -47.86 88.37
CA GLU A 39 4.23 -48.13 89.28
C GLU A 39 4.59 -48.35 90.77
N GLY A 40 5.84 -48.11 91.16
CA GLY A 40 6.35 -48.30 92.54
C GLY A 40 5.97 -47.23 93.58
N ALA A 41 5.25 -46.17 93.17
CA ALA A 41 4.71 -45.17 94.07
C ALA A 41 3.38 -45.61 94.69
N ILE A 42 3.41 -46.67 95.53
CA ILE A 42 2.28 -47.03 96.40
C ILE A 42 2.79 -47.22 97.83
N GLY A 43 2.38 -46.32 98.73
CA GLY A 43 2.45 -46.50 100.17
C GLY A 43 3.48 -45.62 100.87
N ASP A 44 4.65 -46.18 101.14
CA ASP A 44 5.46 -45.80 102.31
C ASP A 44 6.71 -44.98 101.96
N LEU A 45 6.62 -44.14 100.91
CA LEU A 45 7.69 -43.27 100.46
C LEU A 45 7.16 -41.86 100.17
N GLU A 46 7.60 -40.87 100.93
CA GLU A 46 7.87 -39.55 100.34
C GLU A 46 9.15 -39.69 99.51
N ILE A 47 9.03 -39.64 98.18
CA ILE A 47 10.18 -39.64 97.27
C ILE A 47 10.44 -38.21 96.82
N GLY A 48 11.55 -37.63 97.28
CA GLY A 48 12.13 -36.44 96.66
C GLY A 48 12.76 -36.77 95.30
N GLY A 49 11.94 -36.92 94.25
CA GLY A 49 12.44 -37.11 92.88
C GLY A 49 13.14 -35.86 92.30
N ARG A 50 12.99 -34.71 92.98
CA ARG A 50 13.73 -33.47 92.72
C ARG A 50 15.08 -33.54 93.44
N ASN A 51 16.15 -33.22 92.72
CA ASN A 51 17.44 -32.93 93.33
C ASN A 51 17.38 -31.56 94.04
N TYR A 52 17.66 -31.54 95.34
CA TYR A 52 17.81 -30.33 96.15
C TYR A 52 19.26 -29.85 96.20
N PHE A 53 20.22 -30.61 95.64
CA PHE A 53 21.59 -30.19 95.46
C PHE A 53 21.74 -29.48 94.10
N VAL A 54 21.54 -28.16 94.09
CA VAL A 54 21.74 -27.32 92.89
C VAL A 54 23.23 -27.23 92.59
N ILE A 55 23.67 -27.73 91.43
CA ILE A 55 25.10 -27.87 91.16
C ILE A 55 25.75 -26.53 90.82
N ALA A 56 25.00 -25.61 90.19
CA ALA A 56 25.42 -24.24 89.93
C ALA A 56 25.85 -23.50 91.23
N GLU A 57 25.19 -23.78 92.35
CA GLU A 57 25.44 -23.14 93.66
C GLU A 57 26.51 -23.84 94.52
N ALA A 58 26.91 -25.07 94.17
CA ALA A 58 27.90 -25.83 94.92
C ALA A 58 29.34 -25.29 94.74
N MET A 59 30.22 -25.63 95.68
CA MET A 59 31.59 -25.12 95.79
C MET A 59 32.63 -26.26 95.89
N GLU A 60 33.60 -26.25 94.98
CA GLU A 60 34.71 -27.21 94.91
C GLU A 60 35.82 -26.91 95.92
N ASP A 61 36.54 -27.95 96.35
CA ASP A 61 37.64 -27.90 97.33
C ASP A 61 37.25 -27.19 98.64
N LYS A 62 35.97 -27.27 99.03
CA LYS A 62 35.42 -26.65 100.23
C LYS A 62 34.79 -27.68 101.16
N ILE A 63 35.11 -27.51 102.44
CA ILE A 63 34.56 -28.23 103.59
C ILE A 63 34.03 -27.22 104.61
N LEU A 64 33.50 -27.70 105.73
CA LEU A 64 33.04 -26.87 106.83
C LEU A 64 33.79 -27.19 108.12
N SER A 65 34.09 -26.18 108.92
CA SER A 65 34.80 -26.32 110.19
C SER A 65 33.85 -26.73 111.32
N TRP A 66 34.06 -27.91 111.91
CA TRP A 66 33.21 -28.49 112.97
C TRP A 66 32.91 -27.57 114.16
N SER A 67 33.84 -26.67 114.50
CA SER A 67 33.73 -25.78 115.66
C SER A 67 32.92 -24.50 115.42
N ASN A 68 32.63 -24.13 114.17
CA ASN A 68 32.03 -22.83 113.85
C ASN A 68 31.27 -22.75 112.50
N GLY A 69 31.10 -23.86 111.76
CA GLY A 69 30.33 -23.91 110.52
C GLY A 69 30.88 -23.08 109.37
N ARG A 70 32.10 -22.54 109.48
CA ARG A 70 32.70 -21.72 108.42
C ARG A 70 33.32 -22.57 107.34
N VAL A 71 33.29 -22.07 106.11
CA VAL A 71 33.94 -22.70 104.97
C VAL A 71 35.46 -22.75 105.19
N ALA A 72 36.02 -23.95 105.05
CA ALA A 72 37.45 -24.22 105.05
C ALA A 72 37.82 -24.99 103.77
N GLY A 73 39.12 -25.12 103.48
CA GLY A 73 39.60 -25.84 102.30
C GLY A 73 39.99 -27.28 102.60
N GLU A 74 39.59 -28.21 101.74
CA GLU A 74 40.14 -29.57 101.63
C GLU A 74 40.15 -29.93 100.16
N VAL A 75 41.28 -30.35 99.62
CA VAL A 75 41.40 -30.68 98.19
C VAL A 75 40.55 -31.91 97.89
N GLY A 76 39.81 -31.84 96.79
CA GLY A 76 38.90 -32.88 96.33
C GLY A 76 37.57 -32.96 97.09
N SER A 77 37.22 -31.98 97.91
CA SER A 77 35.92 -31.93 98.60
C SER A 77 34.86 -31.15 97.82
N LEU A 78 33.58 -31.42 98.10
CA LEU A 78 32.46 -30.65 97.55
C LEU A 78 31.53 -30.20 98.68
N LEU A 79 31.15 -28.92 98.66
CA LEU A 79 30.21 -28.28 99.58
C LEU A 79 28.99 -27.76 98.80
N SER A 80 27.78 -28.02 99.28
CA SER A 80 26.55 -27.46 98.70
C SER A 80 26.46 -25.93 98.80
N GLY A 81 25.53 -25.34 98.03
CA GLY A 81 24.86 -24.08 98.41
C GLY A 81 24.12 -24.18 99.75
N TYR A 82 23.33 -23.17 100.10
CA TYR A 82 22.41 -23.27 101.25
C TYR A 82 21.14 -23.99 100.81
N ILE A 83 20.85 -25.12 101.43
CA ILE A 83 19.69 -25.93 101.08
C ILE A 83 18.61 -25.68 102.13
N GLU A 84 17.49 -25.13 101.70
CA GLU A 84 16.35 -24.79 102.58
C GLU A 84 15.78 -26.04 103.26
N CYS A 85 15.46 -25.88 104.55
CA CYS A 85 14.85 -26.95 105.33
C CYS A 85 13.95 -26.43 106.46
N SER A 86 12.99 -27.25 106.86
CA SER A 86 12.21 -27.12 108.08
C SER A 86 12.60 -28.18 109.09
N VAL A 87 12.46 -27.89 110.39
CA VAL A 87 12.55 -28.90 111.46
C VAL A 87 11.63 -30.08 111.16
N GLY A 88 12.16 -31.30 111.25
CA GLY A 88 11.42 -32.52 110.94
C GLY A 88 11.39 -32.90 109.45
N ASP A 89 11.88 -32.05 108.53
CA ASP A 89 12.16 -32.50 107.15
C ASP A 89 13.11 -33.69 107.20
N LYS A 90 12.83 -34.68 106.37
CA LYS A 90 13.76 -35.78 106.11
C LYS A 90 14.50 -35.52 104.81
N PHE A 91 15.78 -35.86 104.79
CA PHE A 91 16.58 -35.84 103.57
C PHE A 91 17.41 -37.12 103.47
N SER A 92 17.65 -37.53 102.24
CA SER A 92 18.44 -38.69 101.87
C SER A 92 19.36 -38.30 100.71
N CYS A 93 20.60 -38.77 100.75
CA CYS A 93 21.60 -38.50 99.72
C CYS A 93 22.13 -39.81 99.15
N ASN A 94 22.44 -39.81 97.85
CA ASN A 94 23.05 -40.95 97.18
C ASN A 94 24.54 -41.17 97.56
N TYR A 95 25.13 -40.21 98.28
CA TYR A 95 26.47 -40.31 98.84
C TYR A 95 26.42 -40.10 100.36
N GLN A 96 27.34 -40.75 101.08
CA GLN A 96 27.55 -40.49 102.50
C GLN A 96 28.03 -39.04 102.68
N ILE A 97 27.25 -38.22 103.38
CA ILE A 97 27.61 -36.86 103.75
C ILE A 97 28.57 -36.93 104.93
N ASP A 98 29.83 -36.53 104.71
CA ASP A 98 30.84 -36.55 105.76
C ASP A 98 30.61 -35.43 106.78
N GLN A 99 30.10 -34.27 106.34
CA GLN A 99 29.65 -33.19 107.22
C GLN A 99 28.31 -32.62 106.80
N LEU A 100 27.36 -32.67 107.72
CA LEU A 100 26.05 -32.05 107.61
C LEU A 100 25.99 -30.95 108.66
N MET A 101 25.88 -29.69 108.23
CA MET A 101 25.86 -28.54 109.14
C MET A 101 24.57 -27.76 108.97
N PHE A 102 23.94 -27.46 110.10
CA PHE A 102 22.69 -26.72 110.18
C PHE A 102 22.95 -25.27 110.51
N TYR A 103 22.14 -24.40 109.89
CA TYR A 103 22.19 -22.96 110.04
C TYR A 103 20.77 -22.44 110.26
N ASN A 104 20.64 -21.36 111.05
CA ASN A 104 19.36 -20.70 111.25
C ASN A 104 18.98 -19.84 110.04
N ALA A 105 17.84 -19.14 110.11
CA ALA A 105 17.35 -18.29 109.02
C ALA A 105 18.33 -17.17 108.63
N ASP A 106 19.13 -16.68 109.59
CA ASP A 106 20.18 -15.68 109.40
C ASP A 106 21.51 -16.29 108.91
N GLN A 107 21.54 -17.59 108.59
CA GLN A 107 22.70 -18.37 108.19
C GLN A 107 23.82 -18.47 109.25
N GLU A 108 23.50 -18.30 110.53
CA GLU A 108 24.42 -18.57 111.64
C GLU A 108 24.47 -20.08 111.97
N TYR A 109 25.66 -20.60 112.25
CA TYR A 109 25.88 -22.03 112.52
C TYR A 109 25.23 -22.48 113.84
N VAL A 110 24.31 -23.44 113.74
CA VAL A 110 23.55 -24.00 114.87
C VAL A 110 24.23 -25.24 115.45
N GLY A 111 24.65 -26.16 114.59
CA GLY A 111 25.21 -27.46 114.99
C GLY A 111 25.42 -28.38 113.80
N ALA A 112 26.09 -29.51 114.02
CA ALA A 112 26.44 -30.45 112.96
C ALA A 112 26.31 -31.93 113.33
N LEU A 113 26.12 -32.73 112.28
CA LEU A 113 26.17 -34.18 112.26
C LEU A 113 27.26 -34.63 111.29
N SER A 114 27.77 -35.85 111.48
CA SER A 114 28.82 -36.47 110.66
C SER A 114 28.35 -37.79 110.10
N TYR A 115 28.81 -38.17 108.91
CA TYR A 115 28.56 -39.47 108.29
C TYR A 115 27.06 -39.83 108.23
N GLN A 116 26.30 -39.01 107.52
CA GLN A 116 24.86 -39.20 107.31
C GLN A 116 24.61 -39.48 105.82
N ASP A 117 23.96 -40.59 105.48
CA ASP A 117 23.37 -40.79 104.15
C ASP A 117 21.87 -40.46 104.15
N ASN A 118 21.22 -40.57 105.33
CA ASN A 118 19.85 -40.22 105.60
C ASN A 118 19.77 -39.48 106.93
N PHE A 119 19.04 -38.37 107.00
CA PHE A 119 18.91 -37.58 108.22
C PHE A 119 17.53 -36.92 108.34
N ILE A 120 17.17 -36.57 109.58
CA ILE A 120 16.03 -35.72 109.90
C ILE A 120 16.59 -34.41 110.44
N VAL A 121 16.09 -33.28 109.95
CA VAL A 121 16.47 -31.94 110.39
C VAL A 121 16.08 -31.79 111.86
N PRO A 122 17.04 -31.64 112.80
CA PRO A 122 16.73 -31.74 114.23
C PRO A 122 15.99 -30.51 114.75
N ASP A 123 15.26 -30.70 115.85
CA ASP A 123 14.60 -29.59 116.54
C ASP A 123 15.60 -28.71 117.32
N GLU A 124 15.12 -27.54 117.74
CA GLU A 124 15.87 -26.53 118.48
C GLU A 124 16.51 -27.08 119.78
N ASN A 125 15.96 -28.13 120.39
CA ASN A 125 16.40 -28.71 121.66
C ASN A 125 17.31 -29.92 121.47
N TYR A 126 17.63 -30.27 120.23
CA TYR A 126 18.57 -31.34 119.91
C TYR A 126 19.99 -31.02 120.41
N ASN A 127 20.57 -31.95 121.18
CA ASN A 127 21.94 -31.82 121.68
C ASN A 127 22.95 -32.32 120.63
N TYR A 128 23.39 -31.42 119.76
CA TYR A 128 24.35 -31.73 118.69
C TYR A 128 25.68 -32.29 119.24
N PRO A 129 26.24 -33.37 118.65
CA PRO A 129 27.58 -33.86 119.00
C PRO A 129 28.70 -32.84 118.72
N TYR A 130 28.48 -31.97 117.74
CA TYR A 130 29.39 -30.90 117.31
C TYR A 130 28.61 -29.61 117.12
N GLY A 131 29.07 -28.50 117.68
CA GLY A 131 28.36 -27.23 117.65
C GLY A 131 29.23 -26.04 118.07
N PRO A 132 28.70 -24.81 117.97
CA PRO A 132 29.44 -23.59 118.28
C PRO A 132 29.69 -23.43 119.79
N SER A 133 30.79 -22.75 120.15
CA SER A 133 31.13 -22.43 121.55
C SER A 133 30.14 -21.51 122.25
N THR A 134 29.31 -20.82 121.49
CA THR A 134 28.19 -19.97 121.93
C THR A 134 27.05 -20.20 120.96
N LEU A 135 25.90 -20.67 121.46
CA LEU A 135 24.74 -20.95 120.61
C LEU A 135 24.14 -19.64 120.07
N PRO A 136 23.66 -19.64 118.81
CA PRO A 136 22.88 -18.53 118.25
C PRO A 136 21.64 -18.21 119.09
N THR A 137 21.17 -16.96 119.02
CA THR A 137 19.99 -16.50 119.77
C THR A 137 18.70 -17.19 119.30
N ASP A 138 18.64 -17.53 118.02
CA ASP A 138 17.68 -18.46 117.43
C ASP A 138 18.45 -19.68 116.89
N LYS A 139 18.15 -20.86 117.46
CA LYS A 139 18.84 -22.13 117.23
C LYS A 139 18.03 -23.09 116.35
N VAL A 140 16.98 -22.63 115.68
CA VAL A 140 16.15 -23.43 114.77
C VAL A 140 16.84 -23.57 113.40
N PRO A 141 17.09 -24.79 112.89
CA PRO A 141 17.57 -24.98 111.52
C PRO A 141 16.55 -24.51 110.47
N ALA A 142 16.99 -23.60 109.59
CA ALA A 142 16.24 -23.14 108.41
C ALA A 142 16.97 -23.46 107.09
N PHE A 143 18.29 -23.66 107.18
CA PHE A 143 19.10 -24.20 106.09
C PHE A 143 20.02 -25.29 106.62
N PHE A 144 20.44 -26.17 105.74
CA PHE A 144 21.62 -26.99 105.96
C PHE A 144 22.58 -26.89 104.77
N ARG A 145 23.81 -27.31 105.01
CA ARG A 145 24.82 -27.52 103.98
C ARG A 145 25.46 -28.88 104.17
N ILE A 146 25.71 -29.55 103.05
CA ILE A 146 26.33 -30.87 103.02
C ILE A 146 27.71 -30.79 102.40
N VAL A 147 28.62 -31.58 102.95
CA VAL A 147 30.01 -31.70 102.51
C VAL A 147 30.35 -33.16 102.28
N PHE A 148 30.93 -33.43 101.12
CA PHE A 148 31.60 -34.67 100.79
C PHE A 148 33.12 -34.44 100.80
N ARG A 149 33.85 -35.30 101.50
CA ARG A 149 35.25 -35.12 101.89
C ARG A 149 36.15 -36.23 101.36
N SER A 150 37.40 -36.24 101.81
CA SER A 150 38.32 -37.35 101.56
C SER A 150 38.53 -37.64 100.06
N ASP A 151 38.72 -36.57 99.28
CA ASP A 151 38.89 -36.60 97.82
C ASP A 151 37.68 -37.15 97.04
N PHE A 152 36.48 -36.75 97.45
CA PHE A 152 35.20 -37.04 96.78
C PHE A 152 35.16 -36.66 95.29
N LEU A 153 35.62 -35.45 94.95
CA LEU A 153 35.76 -34.98 93.58
C LEU A 153 36.77 -35.84 92.81
N ASN A 154 37.85 -36.29 93.45
CA ASN A 154 38.91 -37.11 92.84
C ASN A 154 39.43 -36.47 91.53
N GLY A 155 39.71 -35.17 91.60
CA GLY A 155 40.18 -34.35 90.48
C GLY A 155 39.13 -33.99 89.40
N ARG A 156 37.83 -34.24 89.62
CA ARG A 156 36.74 -33.87 88.69
C ARG A 156 36.13 -32.50 89.01
N PRO A 157 35.60 -31.76 88.00
CA PRO A 157 34.79 -30.57 88.24
C PRO A 157 33.47 -30.93 88.94
N LYS A 158 32.83 -29.95 89.59
CA LYS A 158 31.59 -30.18 90.35
C LYS A 158 30.44 -30.64 89.44
N GLU A 159 30.36 -30.15 88.22
CA GLU A 159 29.31 -30.50 87.25
C GLU A 159 29.33 -32.01 86.89
N ASP A 160 30.48 -32.68 87.05
CA ASP A 160 30.63 -34.13 86.83
C ASP A 160 30.24 -34.99 88.05
N VAL A 161 30.13 -34.41 89.26
CA VAL A 161 29.73 -35.17 90.46
C VAL A 161 28.22 -35.18 90.65
N ARG A 162 27.65 -36.36 90.41
CA ARG A 162 26.23 -36.66 90.41
C ARG A 162 25.64 -36.76 91.82
N VAL A 163 25.77 -35.71 92.61
CA VAL A 163 25.19 -35.61 93.95
C VAL A 163 23.67 -35.48 93.83
N MET A 164 22.95 -36.47 94.32
CA MET A 164 21.50 -36.48 94.42
C MET A 164 21.11 -36.32 95.87
N LEU A 165 20.41 -35.24 96.19
CA LEU A 165 19.84 -35.00 97.50
C LEU A 165 18.32 -34.89 97.37
N ALA A 166 17.62 -35.83 97.99
CA ALA A 166 16.18 -35.95 97.96
C ALA A 166 15.58 -35.59 99.32
N LYS A 167 14.37 -35.02 99.34
CA LYS A 167 13.52 -35.10 100.54
C LYS A 167 13.00 -36.53 100.74
N GLY A 168 12.71 -36.89 101.98
CA GLY A 168 12.20 -38.21 102.36
C GLY A 168 13.28 -39.27 102.60
N ASP A 169 12.82 -40.49 102.87
CA ASP A 169 13.61 -41.59 103.45
C ASP A 169 14.53 -42.34 102.45
N LYS A 170 14.56 -41.97 101.16
CA LYS A 170 15.45 -42.60 100.18
C LYS A 170 15.72 -41.72 98.95
N ALA A 171 16.99 -41.52 98.61
CA ALA A 171 17.41 -40.85 97.39
C ALA A 171 17.15 -41.73 96.15
N THR A 172 16.71 -41.11 95.07
CA THR A 172 16.59 -41.74 93.75
C THR A 172 17.89 -41.65 92.95
N ASP A 173 17.90 -42.20 91.73
CA ASP A 173 18.99 -41.97 90.79
C ASP A 173 19.15 -40.47 90.48
N TRP A 174 20.39 -40.06 90.18
CA TRP A 174 20.71 -38.65 90.00
C TRP A 174 20.03 -38.02 88.79
N THR A 175 19.38 -36.90 89.04
CA THR A 175 18.94 -35.91 88.05
C THR A 175 19.62 -34.57 88.35
N PRO A 176 19.91 -33.73 87.33
CA PRO A 176 20.23 -32.33 87.58
C PRO A 176 19.05 -31.65 88.30
N ALA A 177 19.29 -30.57 89.05
CA ALA A 177 18.17 -29.83 89.63
C ALA A 177 17.31 -29.24 88.50
N PRO A 178 15.97 -29.21 88.59
CA PRO A 178 15.10 -28.65 87.55
C PRO A 178 15.46 -27.22 87.17
N GLU A 179 15.95 -26.44 88.15
CA GLU A 179 16.47 -25.09 87.99
C GLU A 179 17.67 -25.00 87.03
N ASP A 180 18.54 -26.02 87.00
CA ASP A 180 19.71 -26.07 86.12
C ASP A 180 19.32 -26.36 84.64
N VAL A 181 18.12 -26.89 84.37
CA VAL A 181 17.69 -27.35 83.03
C VAL A 181 16.70 -26.41 82.36
N GLN A 182 15.76 -25.83 83.12
CA GLN A 182 14.71 -24.95 82.54
C GLN A 182 15.29 -23.65 81.98
N ALA A 183 16.38 -23.14 82.57
CA ALA A 183 16.99 -21.87 82.18
C ALA A 183 17.55 -21.87 80.74
N ASP A 184 18.08 -23.00 80.26
CA ASP A 184 18.76 -23.08 78.97
C ASP A 184 17.81 -23.28 77.78
N ILE A 185 16.61 -23.83 78.00
CA ILE A 185 15.71 -24.27 76.92
C ILE A 185 14.79 -23.15 76.42
N ASP A 186 14.14 -22.39 77.33
CA ASP A 186 13.11 -21.41 76.96
C ASP A 186 13.66 -20.20 76.20
N VAL A 187 14.93 -19.84 76.46
CA VAL A 187 15.58 -18.64 75.89
C VAL A 187 15.86 -18.80 74.40
N VAL A 188 16.22 -20.01 73.96
CA VAL A 188 16.77 -20.26 72.62
C VAL A 188 15.67 -20.38 71.55
N LEU A 189 14.58 -21.09 71.84
CA LEU A 189 13.54 -21.41 70.86
C LEU A 189 12.72 -20.18 70.44
N ASN A 190 12.24 -19.40 71.42
CA ASN A 190 11.37 -18.25 71.17
C ASN A 190 12.02 -17.14 70.32
N TYR A 191 13.35 -17.01 70.38
CA TYR A 191 14.09 -16.01 69.61
C TYR A 191 14.22 -16.39 68.14
N ALA A 192 14.42 -17.68 67.84
CA ALA A 192 14.71 -18.15 66.49
C ALA A 192 13.48 -18.11 65.55
N GLU A 193 12.29 -18.49 66.02
CA GLU A 193 11.07 -18.54 65.19
C GLU A 193 10.60 -17.14 64.73
N SER A 194 10.82 -16.13 65.57
CA SER A 194 10.39 -14.74 65.32
C SER A 194 11.23 -14.04 64.24
N GLU A 195 12.55 -14.26 64.22
CA GLU A 195 13.47 -13.68 63.22
C GLU A 195 13.20 -14.25 61.82
N ILE A 196 12.98 -15.56 61.71
CA ILE A 196 12.79 -16.26 60.42
C ILE A 196 11.53 -15.79 59.71
N THR A 197 10.44 -15.55 60.46
CA THR A 197 9.16 -15.11 59.89
C THR A 197 9.27 -13.71 59.28
N GLN A 198 9.89 -12.77 59.99
CA GLN A 198 10.06 -11.38 59.53
C GLN A 198 10.94 -11.27 58.27
N LEU A 199 11.95 -12.15 58.14
CA LEU A 199 12.80 -12.21 56.95
C LEU A 199 12.04 -12.69 55.69
N ALA A 200 11.05 -13.57 55.84
CA ALA A 200 10.24 -14.04 54.72
C ALA A 200 9.39 -12.90 54.13
N ASP A 201 8.72 -12.13 55.00
CA ASP A 201 7.87 -11.00 54.61
C ASP A 201 8.67 -9.89 53.89
N GLU A 202 9.91 -9.60 54.34
CA GLU A 202 10.75 -8.59 53.68
C GLU A 202 11.22 -9.03 52.28
N ILE A 203 11.41 -10.34 52.07
CA ILE A 203 11.80 -10.89 50.77
C ILE A 203 10.66 -10.74 49.76
N GLU A 204 9.41 -11.02 50.15
CA GLU A 204 8.24 -10.88 49.26
C GLU A 204 8.09 -9.43 48.76
N LEU A 205 8.15 -8.45 49.67
CA LEU A 205 8.15 -7.01 49.36
C LEU A 205 9.28 -6.56 48.41
N ARG A 206 10.46 -7.20 48.47
CA ARG A 206 11.58 -6.88 47.58
C ARG A 206 11.41 -7.46 46.17
N VAL A 207 10.65 -8.55 45.98
CA VAL A 207 10.39 -9.13 44.66
C VAL A 207 9.52 -8.21 43.80
N GLU A 208 8.50 -7.58 44.37
CA GLU A 208 7.65 -6.61 43.66
C GLU A 208 8.45 -5.42 43.10
N LYS A 209 9.40 -4.92 43.88
CA LYS A 209 10.15 -3.68 43.58
C LYS A 209 11.09 -3.79 42.37
N ASN A 210 11.44 -5.00 41.93
CA ASN A 210 12.35 -5.23 40.80
C ASN A 210 11.65 -5.31 39.43
N GLY A 211 10.36 -4.95 39.33
CA GLY A 211 9.68 -4.65 38.07
C GLY A 211 9.38 -5.84 37.15
N VAL A 212 9.71 -7.07 37.57
CA VAL A 212 9.46 -8.31 36.82
C VAL A 212 7.97 -8.51 36.52
N ILE A 213 7.09 -8.01 37.40
CA ILE A 213 5.63 -8.13 37.30
C ILE A 213 5.02 -7.11 36.31
N SER A 214 5.69 -5.98 36.04
CA SER A 214 5.13 -4.88 35.25
C SER A 214 5.39 -4.98 33.75
N ALA A 215 6.48 -5.63 33.33
CA ALA A 215 6.98 -5.52 31.96
C ALA A 215 6.54 -6.67 31.02
N ILE A 216 6.17 -7.82 31.56
CA ILE A 216 5.83 -9.02 30.78
C ILE A 216 4.69 -9.77 31.49
N ASN A 217 3.44 -9.49 31.10
CA ASN A 217 2.32 -10.33 31.51
C ASN A 217 2.16 -11.46 30.48
N LEU A 218 2.50 -12.68 30.89
CA LEU A 218 2.43 -13.92 30.11
C LEU A 218 1.45 -14.88 30.77
N THR A 219 0.39 -15.27 30.05
CA THR A 219 -0.43 -16.44 30.38
C THR A 219 -0.14 -17.57 29.38
N SER A 220 -0.82 -18.71 29.52
CA SER A 220 -0.83 -19.78 28.51
C SER A 220 -1.52 -19.38 27.20
N GLU A 221 -2.26 -18.26 27.18
CA GLU A 221 -3.08 -17.81 26.05
C GLU A 221 -2.59 -16.49 25.43
N SER A 222 -1.95 -15.58 26.19
CA SER A 222 -1.53 -14.27 25.68
C SER A 222 -0.27 -13.70 26.34
N ALA A 223 0.36 -12.76 25.63
CA ALA A 223 1.54 -12.02 26.09
C ALA A 223 1.36 -10.52 25.79
N THR A 224 1.36 -9.67 26.82
CA THR A 224 1.30 -8.22 26.66
C THR A 224 2.64 -7.59 27.02
N ILE A 225 3.19 -6.78 26.10
CA ILE A 225 4.48 -6.09 26.25
C ILE A 225 4.22 -4.58 26.06
N GLU A 226 4.32 -3.82 27.13
CA GLU A 226 4.18 -2.35 27.12
C GLU A 226 5.55 -1.71 27.36
N ALA A 227 6.19 -1.21 26.29
CA ALA A 227 7.53 -0.63 26.35
C ALA A 227 7.78 0.39 25.23
N ASP A 228 8.47 1.49 25.57
CA ASP A 228 8.78 2.61 24.65
C ASP A 228 9.55 2.20 23.38
N LYS A 229 10.27 1.09 23.41
CA LYS A 229 11.13 0.60 22.31
C LYS A 229 11.10 -0.93 22.24
N ILE A 230 10.30 -1.45 21.31
CA ILE A 230 10.28 -2.88 20.96
C ILE A 230 11.09 -3.08 19.68
N ASN A 231 12.09 -3.96 19.71
CA ASN A 231 12.90 -4.33 18.54
C ASN A 231 12.81 -5.84 18.31
N LEU A 232 12.11 -6.26 17.25
CA LEU A 232 11.95 -7.65 16.86
C LEU A 232 12.88 -7.98 15.70
N VAL A 233 13.74 -8.99 15.85
CA VAL A 233 14.72 -9.40 14.83
C VAL A 233 14.44 -10.83 14.40
N GLY A 234 14.02 -11.02 13.15
CA GLY A 234 13.68 -12.31 12.57
C GLY A 234 12.35 -12.30 11.81
N ALA A 235 11.81 -13.48 11.51
CA ALA A 235 10.46 -13.60 11.00
C ALA A 235 9.45 -13.40 12.15
N VAL A 236 8.54 -12.42 12.00
CA VAL A 236 7.52 -12.09 12.98
C VAL A 236 6.15 -12.38 12.38
N THR A 237 5.32 -13.15 13.08
CA THR A 237 3.95 -13.47 12.67
C THR A 237 2.97 -12.82 13.64
N VAL A 238 2.19 -11.85 13.16
CA VAL A 238 1.11 -11.20 13.91
C VAL A 238 -0.21 -11.79 13.42
N LEU A 239 -1.05 -12.29 14.34
CA LEU A 239 -2.18 -13.17 14.01
C LEU A 239 -3.54 -12.48 13.83
N SER A 240 -3.72 -11.23 14.26
CA SER A 240 -5.03 -10.56 14.17
C SER A 240 -5.01 -9.07 13.81
N ASP A 241 -4.17 -8.23 14.43
CA ASP A 241 -4.24 -6.77 14.25
C ASP A 241 -2.89 -6.05 14.30
N ILE A 242 -2.73 -5.03 13.45
CA ILE A 242 -1.73 -3.97 13.59
C ILE A 242 -2.48 -2.63 13.50
N THR A 243 -2.95 -2.12 14.64
CA THR A 243 -3.79 -0.91 14.74
C THR A 243 -3.04 0.24 15.42
N GLY A 244 -3.08 1.43 14.83
CA GLY A 244 -2.43 2.64 15.37
C GLY A 244 -1.86 3.58 14.32
N ASN A 245 -1.22 4.67 14.76
CA ASN A 245 -0.45 5.55 13.87
C ASN A 245 0.96 4.94 13.64
N LEU A 246 1.06 4.09 12.62
CA LEU A 246 2.27 3.30 12.33
C LEU A 246 3.40 4.12 11.67
N GLY A 247 3.18 5.40 11.37
CA GLY A 247 4.17 6.24 10.67
C GLY A 247 4.51 5.70 9.28
N ALA A 248 5.81 5.59 8.97
CA ALA A 248 6.29 5.08 7.69
C ALA A 248 6.54 3.57 7.75
N ILE A 249 5.85 2.80 6.90
CA ILE A 249 5.99 1.35 6.81
C ILE A 249 6.87 0.99 5.61
N ASN A 250 8.04 0.41 5.86
CA ASN A 250 8.92 -0.13 4.81
C ASN A 250 8.73 -1.66 4.72
N ALA A 251 7.95 -2.12 3.75
CA ALA A 251 7.58 -3.52 3.57
C ALA A 251 7.72 -3.96 2.10
N GLY A 252 7.96 -5.26 1.87
CA GLY A 252 8.20 -5.81 0.52
C GLY A 252 6.95 -5.84 -0.36
N THR A 253 6.02 -6.74 -0.04
CA THR A 253 4.69 -6.80 -0.68
C THR A 253 3.64 -6.61 0.39
N ILE A 254 2.81 -5.57 0.26
CA ILE A 254 1.72 -5.29 1.18
C ILE A 254 0.41 -5.66 0.50
N ASN A 255 -0.27 -6.68 1.01
CA ASN A 255 -1.51 -7.21 0.43
C ASN A 255 -2.72 -6.71 1.24
N GLY A 256 -3.81 -6.33 0.57
CA GLY A 256 -5.07 -5.97 1.23
C GLY A 256 -5.08 -4.60 1.93
N VAL A 257 -4.32 -3.62 1.44
CA VAL A 257 -4.25 -2.27 2.03
C VAL A 257 -5.38 -1.37 1.52
N ASN A 258 -6.08 -0.69 2.43
CA ASN A 258 -6.93 0.46 2.10
C ASN A 258 -6.14 1.77 2.32
N ILE A 259 -5.71 2.42 1.23
CA ILE A 259 -4.92 3.67 1.29
C ILE A 259 -5.86 4.87 1.31
N ASN A 260 -6.27 5.29 2.52
CA ASN A 260 -7.00 6.55 2.72
C ASN A 260 -6.02 7.74 2.72
N GLY A 261 -5.38 7.98 1.59
CA GLY A 261 -4.39 9.03 1.38
C GLY A 261 -4.58 9.76 0.04
N SER A 262 -3.85 10.85 -0.18
CA SER A 262 -3.97 11.69 -1.38
C SER A 262 -3.41 11.06 -2.67
N SER A 263 -2.79 9.87 -2.60
CA SER A 263 -2.20 9.20 -3.77
C SER A 263 -2.07 7.68 -3.57
N PHE A 264 -2.15 6.95 -4.69
CA PHE A 264 -1.88 5.51 -4.80
C PHE A 264 -0.69 5.33 -5.75
N ASN A 265 0.29 4.50 -5.37
CA ASN A 265 1.54 4.33 -6.12
C ASN A 265 1.84 2.82 -6.30
N GLN A 266 1.78 2.31 -7.52
CA GLN A 266 1.70 0.87 -7.85
C GLN A 266 2.97 0.41 -8.59
N THR A 267 3.51 -0.77 -8.24
CA THR A 267 4.88 -1.19 -8.61
C THR A 267 5.03 -2.63 -9.15
N GLY A 268 3.95 -3.32 -9.56
CA GLY A 268 4.01 -4.75 -9.95
C GLY A 268 2.99 -5.16 -11.04
N SER A 269 3.18 -6.30 -11.71
CA SER A 269 3.02 -6.38 -13.18
C SER A 269 2.05 -7.42 -13.81
N ASN A 270 0.97 -7.87 -13.15
CA ASN A 270 0.03 -8.86 -13.73
C ASN A 270 -1.31 -8.24 -14.17
N GLY A 271 -1.23 -7.17 -14.96
CA GLY A 271 -2.33 -6.23 -15.12
C GLY A 271 -2.26 -5.19 -14.03
N SER A 272 -1.82 -4.00 -14.40
CA SER A 272 -1.14 -3.12 -13.48
C SER A 272 -1.40 -1.67 -13.84
N ILE A 273 -1.69 -0.85 -12.82
CA ILE A 273 -1.77 0.61 -12.93
C ILE A 273 -0.33 1.13 -12.83
N THR A 274 0.52 0.68 -13.74
CA THR A 274 1.95 1.01 -13.69
C THR A 274 2.15 2.36 -14.36
N ILE A 275 2.75 3.27 -13.60
CA ILE A 275 3.41 4.43 -14.18
C ILE A 275 4.82 3.95 -14.55
N ASP A 276 5.01 3.48 -15.78
CA ASP A 276 6.30 3.03 -16.32
C ASP A 276 6.68 3.75 -17.63
N ALA A 277 7.74 3.27 -18.30
CA ALA A 277 8.27 3.86 -19.52
C ALA A 277 7.31 3.80 -20.73
N ASN A 278 6.29 2.94 -20.68
CA ASN A 278 5.22 2.86 -21.67
C ASN A 278 4.02 3.77 -21.32
N GLY A 279 4.05 4.47 -20.17
CA GLY A 279 3.11 5.51 -19.78
C GLY A 279 2.35 5.21 -18.49
N PHE A 280 1.15 5.79 -18.36
CA PHE A 280 0.14 5.35 -17.39
C PHE A 280 -0.56 4.13 -17.99
N VAL A 281 0.09 2.98 -17.83
CA VAL A 281 -0.32 1.72 -18.44
C VAL A 281 -1.45 1.11 -17.63
N PHE A 282 -2.41 0.54 -18.34
CA PHE A 282 -3.40 -0.38 -17.80
C PHE A 282 -3.26 -1.69 -18.57
N ASP A 283 -2.33 -2.55 -18.14
CA ASP A 283 -2.16 -3.85 -18.78
C ASP A 283 -3.36 -4.75 -18.41
N GLY A 284 -3.82 -5.57 -19.37
CA GLY A 284 -5.02 -6.42 -19.22
C GLY A 284 -6.01 -6.36 -20.39
N ALA A 285 -6.92 -7.33 -20.41
CA ALA A 285 -8.01 -7.37 -21.40
C ALA A 285 -9.12 -6.38 -21.04
N ASN A 286 -9.57 -5.58 -22.02
CA ASN A 286 -10.61 -4.54 -21.88
C ASN A 286 -10.24 -3.36 -20.95
N SER A 287 -8.94 -3.05 -20.81
CA SER A 287 -8.49 -1.86 -20.07
C SER A 287 -8.97 -0.54 -20.70
N SER A 288 -9.54 0.34 -19.89
CA SER A 288 -9.95 1.70 -20.29
C SER A 288 -9.47 2.75 -19.30
N ILE A 289 -9.05 3.92 -19.81
CA ILE A 289 -8.71 5.08 -18.98
C ILE A 289 -10.01 5.85 -18.69
N GLU A 290 -10.55 5.67 -17.49
CA GLU A 290 -11.69 6.44 -17.00
C GLU A 290 -11.18 7.62 -16.14
N MET A 291 -11.39 8.84 -16.64
CA MET A 291 -11.08 10.07 -15.91
C MET A 291 -12.38 10.74 -15.52
N ASN A 292 -12.81 10.55 -14.27
CA ASN A 292 -13.93 11.29 -13.73
C ASN A 292 -13.48 12.71 -13.33
N VAL A 293 -14.20 13.71 -13.83
CA VAL A 293 -13.77 15.10 -13.88
C VAL A 293 -14.96 15.97 -13.44
N GLU A 294 -15.30 15.87 -12.15
CA GLU A 294 -16.48 16.49 -11.56
C GLU A 294 -16.20 17.94 -11.11
N GLN A 295 -16.97 18.89 -11.62
CA GLN A 295 -17.00 20.25 -11.11
C GLN A 295 -17.85 20.30 -9.82
N THR A 296 -17.21 20.37 -8.66
CA THR A 296 -17.89 20.37 -7.35
C THR A 296 -18.43 21.74 -6.93
N SER A 297 -18.08 22.81 -7.64
CA SER A 297 -18.59 24.18 -7.47
C SER A 297 -19.56 24.56 -8.59
N GLY A 298 -20.81 24.92 -8.24
CA GLY A 298 -21.84 25.26 -9.22
C GLY A 298 -21.74 26.67 -9.84
N TYR A 299 -20.53 27.18 -10.11
CA TYR A 299 -20.34 28.50 -10.72
C TYR A 299 -20.16 28.40 -12.24
N HIS A 300 -20.79 29.34 -12.96
CA HIS A 300 -20.64 29.47 -14.40
C HIS A 300 -19.20 29.85 -14.76
N GLY A 301 -18.42 28.88 -15.24
CA GLY A 301 -17.10 29.11 -15.84
C GLY A 301 -15.93 28.33 -15.23
N ASP A 302 -16.10 27.60 -14.13
CA ASP A 302 -15.05 26.64 -13.75
C ASP A 302 -15.08 25.47 -14.77
N VAL A 303 -13.91 25.02 -15.17
CA VAL A 303 -13.75 23.89 -16.10
C VAL A 303 -12.93 22.84 -15.37
N ALA A 304 -13.56 21.70 -15.08
CA ALA A 304 -12.86 20.48 -14.76
C ALA A 304 -12.47 19.81 -16.09
N SER A 305 -11.21 19.45 -16.27
CA SER A 305 -10.70 18.97 -17.56
C SER A 305 -9.49 18.04 -17.48
N LEU A 306 -9.31 17.25 -18.55
CA LEU A 306 -8.03 16.63 -18.88
C LEU A 306 -7.18 17.63 -19.67
N VAL A 307 -6.26 18.31 -18.98
CA VAL A 307 -5.31 19.26 -19.59
C VAL A 307 -4.01 18.56 -19.98
N PHE A 308 -3.79 18.36 -21.28
CA PHE A 308 -2.46 18.07 -21.81
C PHE A 308 -1.70 19.39 -21.94
N LYS A 309 -0.60 19.50 -21.21
CA LYS A 309 0.24 20.70 -21.23
C LYS A 309 1.43 20.52 -22.16
N ASP A 310 1.88 21.63 -22.75
CA ASP A 310 3.13 21.65 -23.51
C ASP A 310 4.35 21.66 -22.59
N ASN A 311 5.54 21.59 -23.19
CA ASN A 311 6.82 21.66 -22.47
C ASN A 311 7.03 22.97 -21.70
N ASN A 312 6.19 23.99 -21.90
CA ASN A 312 6.21 25.27 -21.19
C ASN A 312 5.10 25.36 -20.12
N ASN A 313 4.41 24.24 -19.82
CA ASN A 313 3.28 24.14 -18.89
C ASN A 313 2.04 24.99 -19.29
N ASN A 314 1.98 25.49 -20.52
CA ASN A 314 0.76 26.03 -21.12
C ASN A 314 -0.13 24.86 -21.53
N ARG A 315 -1.44 25.08 -21.67
CA ARG A 315 -2.31 24.12 -22.33
C ARG A 315 -1.86 23.92 -23.79
N ALA A 316 -1.71 22.67 -24.21
CA ALA A 316 -1.54 22.29 -25.61
C ALA A 316 -2.85 21.74 -26.18
N LEU A 317 -3.52 20.90 -25.39
CA LEU A 317 -4.79 20.28 -25.68
C LEU A 317 -5.55 20.16 -24.35
N GLU A 318 -6.86 20.38 -24.36
CA GLU A 318 -7.73 20.20 -23.21
C GLU A 318 -8.99 19.48 -23.67
N ILE A 319 -9.30 18.37 -23.00
CA ILE A 319 -10.53 17.62 -23.21
C ILE A 319 -11.42 17.90 -22.00
N TYR A 320 -12.58 18.50 -22.25
CA TYR A 320 -13.47 18.98 -21.20
C TYR A 320 -14.92 19.00 -21.66
N GLN A 321 -15.83 19.01 -20.68
CA GLN A 321 -17.24 19.27 -20.92
C GLN A 321 -17.54 20.76 -20.74
N TYR A 322 -18.37 21.31 -21.61
CA TYR A 322 -18.86 22.68 -21.50
C TYR A 322 -20.37 22.71 -21.78
N TYR A 323 -21.17 22.84 -20.73
CA TYR A 323 -22.62 22.60 -20.79
C TYR A 323 -22.96 21.23 -21.40
N THR A 324 -23.53 21.19 -22.60
CA THR A 324 -23.88 19.97 -23.34
C THR A 324 -22.74 19.43 -24.21
N ASP A 325 -21.69 20.22 -24.42
CA ASP A 325 -20.73 20.00 -25.49
C ASP A 325 -19.49 19.28 -24.94
N SER A 326 -19.04 18.24 -25.66
CA SER A 326 -17.74 17.62 -25.41
C SER A 326 -16.69 18.34 -26.26
N ILE A 327 -15.80 19.08 -25.62
CA ILE A 327 -14.83 19.94 -26.29
C ILE A 327 -13.44 19.30 -26.26
N ILE A 328 -12.82 19.23 -27.44
CA ILE A 328 -11.39 18.97 -27.63
C ILE A 328 -10.78 20.30 -28.10
N ALA A 329 -10.30 21.12 -27.17
CA ALA A 329 -9.70 22.42 -27.50
C ALA A 329 -8.18 22.30 -27.58
N SER A 330 -7.56 22.92 -28.60
CA SER A 330 -6.11 23.03 -28.71
C SER A 330 -5.72 24.47 -28.99
N ASP A 331 -4.73 24.98 -28.26
CA ASP A 331 -4.07 26.27 -28.57
C ASP A 331 -3.02 26.10 -29.69
N ARG A 332 -3.09 24.98 -30.44
CA ARG A 332 -2.21 24.55 -31.53
C ARG A 332 -3.02 23.82 -32.62
N GLY A 333 -2.35 23.39 -33.69
CA GLY A 333 -2.96 22.50 -34.68
C GLY A 333 -3.22 21.10 -34.13
N LEU A 334 -4.48 20.67 -34.13
CA LEU A 334 -4.88 19.28 -33.87
C LEU A 334 -4.69 18.44 -35.14
N ILE A 335 -3.78 17.47 -35.12
CA ILE A 335 -3.47 16.62 -36.28
C ILE A 335 -3.84 15.17 -35.96
N LEU A 336 -4.84 14.63 -36.65
CA LEU A 336 -5.24 13.22 -36.59
C LEU A 336 -4.56 12.45 -37.72
N ARG A 337 -3.88 11.34 -37.40
CA ARG A 337 -3.16 10.49 -38.39
C ARG A 337 -3.52 9.02 -38.17
N SER A 338 -4.03 8.37 -39.20
CA SER A 338 -4.24 6.91 -39.26
C SER A 338 -4.08 6.45 -40.73
N GLY A 339 -3.87 5.15 -40.95
CA GLY A 339 -3.90 4.57 -42.30
C GLY A 339 -5.29 4.64 -42.91
N ASP A 340 -6.30 4.21 -42.14
CA ASP A 340 -7.72 4.28 -42.47
C ASP A 340 -8.44 5.23 -41.50
N LEU A 341 -8.27 6.55 -41.68
CA LEU A 341 -8.94 7.55 -40.84
C LEU A 341 -10.36 7.85 -41.34
N GLY A 342 -11.35 7.15 -40.81
CA GLY A 342 -12.76 7.51 -40.98
C GLY A 342 -13.20 8.58 -39.97
N MET A 343 -13.44 9.81 -40.43
CA MET A 343 -14.09 10.87 -39.63
C MET A 343 -15.57 10.98 -40.01
N GLY A 344 -16.44 10.27 -39.29
CA GLY A 344 -17.88 10.44 -39.38
C GLY A 344 -18.32 11.68 -38.62
N LEU A 345 -18.84 12.69 -39.33
CA LEU A 345 -19.43 13.89 -38.74
C LEU A 345 -20.94 13.85 -39.01
N ASP A 346 -21.68 13.17 -38.12
CA ASP A 346 -23.14 13.14 -38.15
C ASP A 346 -23.69 14.26 -37.28
N ALA A 347 -24.55 15.10 -37.87
CA ALA A 347 -25.21 16.23 -37.21
C ALA A 347 -26.74 16.18 -37.42
N SER A 348 -27.30 15.01 -37.73
CA SER A 348 -28.74 14.79 -37.88
C SER A 348 -29.56 15.23 -36.66
N ASP A 349 -29.01 15.01 -35.47
CA ASP A 349 -29.68 15.28 -34.18
C ASP A 349 -29.27 16.63 -33.53
N TYR A 350 -28.36 17.41 -34.14
CA TYR A 350 -27.81 18.64 -33.55
C TYR A 350 -28.46 19.91 -34.12
N TYR A 351 -29.24 20.60 -33.30
CA TYR A 351 -29.75 21.94 -33.64
C TYR A 351 -28.68 23.01 -33.42
N SER A 352 -28.16 23.57 -34.51
CA SER A 352 -27.30 24.77 -34.43
C SER A 352 -28.05 25.97 -33.82
N ARG A 353 -27.31 26.99 -33.38
CA ARG A 353 -27.87 28.26 -32.85
C ARG A 353 -28.73 29.04 -33.86
N PHE A 354 -28.77 28.59 -35.11
CA PHE A 354 -29.56 29.15 -36.21
C PHE A 354 -30.72 28.24 -36.67
N GLY A 355 -30.91 27.09 -36.04
CA GLY A 355 -32.05 26.19 -36.30
C GLY A 355 -31.86 25.18 -37.44
N GLU A 356 -30.68 25.14 -38.07
CA GLU A 356 -30.37 24.19 -39.14
C GLU A 356 -29.49 23.03 -38.60
N PRO A 357 -29.82 21.76 -38.91
CA PRO A 357 -28.96 20.62 -38.60
C PRO A 357 -27.81 20.54 -39.60
N GLY A 358 -26.57 20.43 -39.11
CA GLY A 358 -25.40 20.35 -39.99
C GLY A 358 -24.05 20.54 -39.30
N VAL A 359 -23.01 20.11 -40.01
CA VAL A 359 -21.61 20.23 -39.60
C VAL A 359 -21.08 21.60 -40.04
N GLN A 360 -20.91 22.53 -39.10
CA GLN A 360 -20.35 23.85 -39.40
C GLN A 360 -18.82 23.85 -39.30
N LEU A 361 -18.15 23.87 -40.45
CA LEU A 361 -16.72 24.20 -40.55
C LEU A 361 -16.57 25.73 -40.60
N SER A 362 -16.38 26.36 -39.44
CA SER A 362 -16.12 27.80 -39.32
C SER A 362 -14.68 28.17 -39.72
N GLY A 363 -14.34 27.94 -40.99
CA GLY A 363 -12.99 28.12 -41.55
C GLY A 363 -12.87 27.58 -42.97
N GLY A 364 -11.65 27.15 -43.34
CA GLY A 364 -11.39 26.43 -44.59
C GLY A 364 -11.26 24.92 -44.38
N LEU A 365 -11.42 24.15 -45.46
CA LEU A 365 -11.18 22.70 -45.50
C LEU A 365 -10.12 22.40 -46.56
N GLU A 366 -8.95 21.91 -46.14
CA GLU A 366 -7.88 21.47 -47.03
C GLU A 366 -7.91 19.93 -47.15
N ILE A 367 -7.97 19.41 -48.38
CA ILE A 367 -8.09 17.98 -48.66
C ILE A 367 -6.87 17.52 -49.47
N LEU A 368 -5.88 16.97 -48.78
CA LEU A 368 -4.63 16.45 -49.38
C LEU A 368 -4.80 15.00 -49.85
N THR A 369 -5.86 14.71 -50.64
CA THR A 369 -6.17 13.36 -51.14
C THR A 369 -6.27 13.34 -52.68
N GLY A 370 -6.15 12.16 -53.27
CA GLY A 370 -6.23 11.99 -54.73
C GLY A 370 -7.64 12.11 -55.32
N ASN A 371 -8.70 12.08 -54.50
CA ASN A 371 -10.10 12.18 -54.94
C ASN A 371 -10.95 12.85 -53.86
N PHE A 372 -11.66 13.93 -54.23
CA PHE A 372 -12.71 14.54 -53.43
C PHE A 372 -14.07 14.20 -54.02
N SER A 373 -14.88 13.39 -53.32
CA SER A 373 -16.21 12.97 -53.78
C SER A 373 -17.30 13.74 -53.03
N LEU A 374 -17.84 14.77 -53.68
CA LEU A 374 -19.04 15.48 -53.21
C LEU A 374 -20.30 14.78 -53.73
N ASN A 375 -21.00 14.05 -52.86
CA ASN A 375 -22.35 13.56 -53.14
C ASN A 375 -23.40 14.60 -52.69
N GLY A 376 -23.40 15.78 -53.34
CA GLY A 376 -24.25 16.91 -52.95
C GLY A 376 -24.24 18.11 -53.92
N GLN A 377 -24.91 19.20 -53.53
CA GLN A 377 -25.02 20.44 -54.32
C GLN A 377 -24.09 21.55 -53.82
N ILE A 378 -23.73 22.47 -54.71
CA ILE A 378 -22.99 23.70 -54.40
C ILE A 378 -23.93 24.89 -54.68
N THR A 379 -24.34 25.60 -53.64
CA THR A 379 -25.48 26.55 -53.68
C THR A 379 -25.12 27.98 -54.08
N SER A 380 -23.85 28.29 -54.32
CA SER A 380 -23.36 29.60 -54.76
C SER A 380 -22.50 29.45 -56.01
N HIS A 381 -21.17 29.41 -55.86
CA HIS A 381 -20.24 29.15 -56.95
C HIS A 381 -19.43 27.88 -56.69
N LEU A 382 -19.31 27.01 -57.70
CA LEU A 382 -18.22 26.04 -57.75
C LEU A 382 -16.99 26.74 -58.32
N THR A 383 -16.16 27.28 -57.43
CA THR A 383 -14.83 27.74 -57.79
C THR A 383 -13.93 26.53 -57.96
N MET A 384 -13.85 25.99 -59.19
CA MET A 384 -12.88 24.96 -59.55
C MET A 384 -11.49 25.59 -59.62
N ASP A 385 -10.91 25.93 -58.48
CA ASP A 385 -9.60 26.57 -58.41
C ASP A 385 -8.51 25.55 -58.78
N GLY A 386 -7.70 25.86 -59.80
CA GLY A 386 -6.74 24.94 -60.40
C GLY A 386 -7.23 24.18 -61.64
N ALA A 387 -6.41 23.24 -62.12
CA ALA A 387 -6.60 22.56 -63.40
C ALA A 387 -7.55 21.34 -63.28
N HIS A 388 -8.85 21.60 -63.27
CA HIS A 388 -9.89 20.56 -63.28
C HIS A 388 -10.49 20.38 -64.67
N TYR A 389 -10.73 19.14 -65.07
CA TYR A 389 -11.73 18.88 -66.11
C TYR A 389 -13.10 18.80 -65.45
N VAL A 390 -14.06 19.58 -65.95
CA VAL A 390 -15.36 18.94 -66.17
C VAL A 390 -15.10 17.98 -67.34
N ARG A 391 -15.24 16.66 -67.12
CA ARG A 391 -15.27 15.72 -68.26
C ARG A 391 -16.64 15.87 -68.90
N THR A 392 -16.68 16.79 -69.85
CA THR A 392 -17.85 17.27 -70.58
C THR A 392 -17.43 17.52 -72.02
N ASN A 393 -18.41 17.64 -72.90
CA ASN A 393 -18.17 17.91 -74.31
C ASN A 393 -18.06 19.43 -74.62
N VAL A 394 -18.39 20.32 -73.68
CA VAL A 394 -18.43 21.80 -73.88
C VAL A 394 -18.13 22.59 -72.58
N ILE A 395 -17.30 23.66 -72.65
CA ILE A 395 -17.10 24.68 -71.60
C ILE A 395 -16.61 26.03 -72.20
N ASP A 396 -17.06 27.17 -71.65
CA ASP A 396 -16.29 28.42 -71.35
C ASP A 396 -17.20 29.68 -71.38
N HIS A 397 -16.96 30.71 -70.54
CA HIS A 397 -17.67 32.00 -70.59
C HIS A 397 -16.78 33.23 -70.33
N ASN A 398 -17.13 34.37 -70.95
CA ASN A 398 -16.47 35.67 -70.76
C ASN A 398 -16.79 36.28 -69.39
N GLY A 399 -15.75 36.71 -68.68
CA GLY A 399 -15.75 37.83 -67.73
C GLY A 399 -16.96 37.91 -66.79
N SER A 400 -17.87 38.85 -67.07
CA SER A 400 -19.09 39.10 -66.29
C SER A 400 -20.25 38.12 -66.60
N GLY A 401 -19.98 36.99 -67.24
CA GLY A 401 -20.95 36.00 -67.69
C GLY A 401 -21.62 36.32 -69.04
N THR A 402 -21.03 37.20 -69.87
CA THR A 402 -21.77 37.79 -71.01
C THR A 402 -21.74 37.02 -72.33
N HIS A 403 -20.76 36.14 -72.55
CA HIS A 403 -20.65 35.35 -73.79
C HIS A 403 -20.18 33.94 -73.45
N LEU A 404 -20.67 32.92 -74.16
CA LEU A 404 -20.20 31.53 -74.09
C LEU A 404 -19.20 31.27 -75.22
N TYR A 405 -18.11 30.54 -74.94
CA TYR A 405 -17.16 30.06 -75.95
C TYR A 405 -17.19 28.53 -76.01
N ILE A 406 -16.93 27.99 -77.20
CA ILE A 406 -16.80 26.55 -77.43
C ILE A 406 -15.57 26.36 -78.34
N ARG A 407 -14.64 25.51 -77.93
CA ARG A 407 -13.27 25.49 -78.48
C ARG A 407 -12.83 24.06 -78.85
N PRO A 408 -12.93 23.66 -80.13
CA PRO A 408 -12.46 22.37 -80.60
C PRO A 408 -10.94 22.41 -80.86
N MET A 409 -10.34 21.27 -81.20
CA MET A 409 -8.93 21.23 -81.61
C MET A 409 -8.74 21.79 -83.03
N PRO A 410 -7.54 22.31 -83.40
CA PRO A 410 -7.24 22.71 -84.77
C PRO A 410 -7.33 21.53 -85.74
N GLY A 411 -7.99 21.72 -86.88
CA GLY A 411 -8.36 20.62 -87.79
C GLY A 411 -9.54 19.78 -87.29
N GLY A 412 -9.94 19.94 -86.03
CA GLY A 412 -11.25 19.54 -85.53
C GLY A 412 -12.23 20.69 -85.57
N GLU A 413 -13.47 20.39 -85.23
CA GLU A 413 -14.60 21.31 -85.33
C GLU A 413 -15.51 21.19 -84.09
N VAL A 414 -16.38 22.18 -83.88
CA VAL A 414 -17.43 22.08 -82.85
C VAL A 414 -18.49 21.13 -83.41
N LYS A 415 -18.28 19.83 -83.21
CA LYS A 415 -19.28 18.82 -83.52
C LYS A 415 -20.46 18.96 -82.56
N ALA A 416 -21.51 19.62 -83.03
CA ALA A 416 -22.81 19.58 -82.40
C ALA A 416 -23.46 18.23 -82.78
N THR A 417 -23.25 17.21 -81.96
CA THR A 417 -23.84 15.87 -82.13
C THR A 417 -24.73 15.49 -80.95
N GLU A 418 -25.58 14.48 -81.16
CA GLU A 418 -26.33 13.84 -80.08
C GLU A 418 -25.38 13.26 -79.02
N ILE A 419 -25.75 13.37 -77.74
CA ILE A 419 -24.89 12.97 -76.60
C ILE A 419 -24.47 11.51 -76.74
N GLY A 420 -23.17 11.24 -76.59
CA GLY A 420 -22.61 9.88 -76.70
C GLY A 420 -22.41 9.41 -78.14
N THR A 421 -22.75 10.21 -79.15
CA THR A 421 -22.53 9.94 -80.57
C THR A 421 -21.47 10.88 -81.16
N THR A 422 -20.81 10.43 -82.22
CA THR A 422 -19.83 11.22 -82.99
C THR A 422 -20.27 11.47 -84.44
N SER A 423 -21.48 11.01 -84.83
CA SER A 423 -21.96 10.99 -86.22
C SER A 423 -23.45 11.34 -86.39
N SER A 424 -24.22 11.53 -85.30
CA SER A 424 -25.61 12.03 -85.37
C SER A 424 -25.61 13.54 -85.14
N TRP A 425 -25.73 14.32 -86.21
CA TRP A 425 -25.63 15.79 -86.17
C TRP A 425 -26.90 16.47 -85.63
N VAL A 426 -26.74 17.57 -84.89
CA VAL A 426 -27.86 18.39 -84.40
C VAL A 426 -27.83 19.83 -84.93
N ARG A 427 -28.98 20.49 -84.87
CA ARG A 427 -29.16 21.88 -85.33
C ARG A 427 -28.55 22.86 -84.33
N VAL A 428 -27.72 23.79 -84.80
CA VAL A 428 -27.25 24.95 -84.02
C VAL A 428 -28.10 26.16 -84.40
N THR A 429 -28.81 26.73 -83.43
CA THR A 429 -29.63 27.95 -83.62
C THR A 429 -28.97 29.12 -82.91
N GLY A 430 -28.61 30.16 -83.68
CA GLY A 430 -28.14 31.44 -83.18
C GLY A 430 -29.01 32.58 -83.71
N LYS A 431 -28.84 33.78 -83.14
CA LYS A 431 -29.43 34.99 -83.74
C LYS A 431 -28.81 35.26 -85.12
N ASP A 432 -27.49 35.13 -85.21
CA ASP A 432 -26.66 35.35 -86.40
C ASP A 432 -25.44 34.42 -86.34
N PHE A 433 -24.88 34.04 -87.49
CA PHE A 433 -23.60 33.31 -87.59
C PHE A 433 -22.60 34.10 -88.44
N TYR A 434 -21.65 34.76 -87.79
CA TYR A 434 -20.64 35.57 -88.48
C TYR A 434 -19.42 34.72 -88.85
N SER A 435 -19.22 34.51 -90.16
CA SER A 435 -17.95 33.98 -90.68
C SER A 435 -16.86 35.05 -90.55
N ALA A 436 -15.78 34.76 -89.82
CA ALA A 436 -14.65 35.67 -89.68
C ALA A 436 -13.98 35.85 -91.06
N SER A 437 -14.03 37.06 -91.63
CA SER A 437 -13.67 37.28 -93.05
C SER A 437 -12.90 38.58 -93.33
N SER A 438 -12.13 39.09 -92.37
CA SER A 438 -11.25 40.25 -92.62
C SER A 438 -10.11 39.93 -93.59
N ARG A 439 -9.68 40.90 -94.41
CA ARG A 439 -8.44 40.79 -95.20
C ARG A 439 -7.22 40.57 -94.30
N SER A 440 -7.24 41.08 -93.07
CA SER A 440 -6.13 40.95 -92.11
C SER A 440 -5.94 39.53 -91.53
N ILE A 441 -6.92 38.64 -91.68
CA ILE A 441 -6.83 37.23 -91.22
C ILE A 441 -6.70 36.24 -92.39
N LYS A 442 -6.32 36.74 -93.57
CA LYS A 442 -6.16 35.97 -94.81
C LYS A 442 -4.78 36.23 -95.42
N ASN A 443 -4.20 35.23 -96.07
CA ASN A 443 -2.95 35.33 -96.83
C ASN A 443 -3.17 34.79 -98.26
N ASN A 444 -2.14 34.91 -99.11
CA ASN A 444 -2.14 34.42 -100.51
C ASN A 444 -3.44 34.76 -101.25
N ILE A 445 -3.89 36.02 -101.12
CA ILE A 445 -5.20 36.47 -101.58
C ILE A 445 -5.13 36.76 -103.08
N GLU A 446 -5.50 35.76 -103.86
CA GLU A 446 -5.57 35.82 -105.32
C GLU A 446 -7.04 35.91 -105.79
N LEU A 447 -7.24 36.39 -107.03
CA LEU A 447 -8.56 36.34 -107.67
C LEU A 447 -8.79 34.95 -108.26
N LEU A 448 -10.02 34.44 -108.18
CA LEU A 448 -10.36 33.13 -108.75
C LEU A 448 -10.37 33.21 -110.29
N ASP A 449 -9.56 32.38 -110.94
CA ASP A 449 -9.33 32.42 -112.39
C ASP A 449 -10.21 31.43 -113.19
N PHE A 450 -10.82 30.44 -112.51
CA PHE A 450 -11.76 29.51 -113.16
C PHE A 450 -13.14 30.15 -113.38
N ASN A 451 -13.89 29.68 -114.39
CA ASN A 451 -15.30 30.02 -114.59
C ASN A 451 -16.15 29.38 -113.48
N ALA A 452 -16.87 30.20 -112.71
CA ALA A 452 -17.73 29.76 -111.63
C ALA A 452 -19.08 29.22 -112.14
N LEU A 453 -19.63 29.81 -113.21
CA LEU A 453 -20.91 29.39 -113.80
C LEU A 453 -20.85 27.94 -114.35
N ASP A 454 -19.74 27.52 -114.92
CA ASP A 454 -19.50 26.14 -115.37
C ASP A 454 -19.56 25.14 -114.19
N LYS A 455 -18.90 25.47 -113.06
CA LYS A 455 -18.96 24.66 -111.84
C LYS A 455 -20.38 24.60 -111.26
N ILE A 456 -21.09 25.72 -111.24
CA ILE A 456 -22.46 25.81 -110.72
C ILE A 456 -23.41 24.96 -111.58
N THR A 457 -23.36 25.10 -112.90
CA THR A 457 -24.25 24.37 -113.82
C THR A 457 -23.95 22.87 -113.91
N ALA A 458 -22.70 22.46 -113.65
CA ALA A 458 -22.29 21.06 -113.58
C ALA A 458 -22.67 20.35 -112.26
N THR A 459 -23.04 21.09 -111.19
CA THR A 459 -23.32 20.52 -109.87
C THR A 459 -24.84 20.32 -109.67
N PRO A 460 -25.36 19.07 -109.58
CA PRO A 460 -26.79 18.84 -109.42
C PRO A 460 -27.30 19.20 -108.02
N VAL A 461 -28.56 19.64 -107.93
CA VAL A 461 -29.26 19.87 -106.66
C VAL A 461 -30.25 18.74 -106.39
N TYR A 462 -30.18 18.16 -105.20
CA TYR A 462 -30.96 16.98 -104.81
C TYR A 462 -31.99 17.28 -103.73
N SER A 463 -32.97 16.39 -103.58
CA SER A 463 -33.87 16.34 -102.40
C SER A 463 -33.76 14.99 -101.71
N TYR A 464 -33.43 14.99 -100.42
CA TYR A 464 -32.97 13.82 -99.68
C TYR A 464 -33.46 13.80 -98.23
N TYR A 465 -33.26 12.66 -97.57
CA TYR A 465 -33.45 12.43 -96.14
C TYR A 465 -32.09 12.13 -95.50
N TYR A 466 -31.85 12.54 -94.27
CA TYR A 466 -30.73 12.03 -93.46
C TYR A 466 -31.04 10.62 -92.96
N ASN A 467 -30.00 9.85 -92.61
CA ASN A 467 -30.15 8.46 -92.13
C ASN A 467 -30.99 8.33 -90.84
N ASN A 468 -31.16 9.42 -90.09
CA ASN A 468 -31.97 9.48 -88.87
C ASN A 468 -33.35 10.13 -89.10
N ASP A 469 -33.69 10.59 -90.31
CA ASP A 469 -34.99 11.18 -90.63
C ASP A 469 -36.07 10.08 -90.80
N GLY A 470 -37.30 10.38 -90.37
CA GLY A 470 -38.46 9.50 -90.52
C GLY A 470 -39.21 9.69 -91.85
N PRO A 471 -40.18 8.80 -92.16
CA PRO A 471 -40.97 8.86 -93.40
C PRO A 471 -41.85 10.12 -93.51
N ASP A 472 -42.21 10.74 -92.39
CA ASP A 472 -43.04 11.96 -92.33
C ASP A 472 -42.20 13.25 -92.26
N ASP A 473 -40.87 13.16 -92.17
CA ASP A 473 -40.00 14.33 -92.17
C ASP A 473 -39.99 15.05 -93.53
N LYS A 474 -39.59 16.31 -93.52
CA LYS A 474 -39.44 17.08 -94.76
C LYS A 474 -38.08 16.76 -95.36
N LYS A 475 -38.09 16.33 -96.63
CA LYS A 475 -36.85 16.23 -97.42
C LYS A 475 -36.05 17.52 -97.34
N SER A 476 -34.78 17.39 -96.98
CA SER A 476 -33.79 18.44 -97.16
C SER A 476 -33.52 18.64 -98.65
N ILE A 477 -33.15 19.86 -99.04
CA ILE A 477 -32.71 20.20 -100.40
C ILE A 477 -31.27 20.72 -100.28
N GLY A 478 -30.37 20.22 -101.12
CA GLY A 478 -28.95 20.55 -101.02
C GLY A 478 -28.09 19.81 -102.04
N LEU A 479 -26.78 19.88 -101.82
CA LEU A 479 -25.75 19.23 -102.64
C LEU A 479 -25.24 17.97 -101.93
N ILE A 480 -24.76 17.00 -102.70
CA ILE A 480 -24.05 15.83 -102.18
C ILE A 480 -22.55 16.16 -102.12
N LEU A 481 -21.89 15.87 -100.99
CA LEU A 481 -20.51 16.30 -100.73
C LEU A 481 -19.53 15.74 -101.77
N GLU A 482 -19.69 14.46 -102.09
CA GLU A 482 -18.86 13.70 -103.02
C GLU A 482 -19.05 14.10 -104.49
N GLU A 483 -20.17 14.75 -104.82
CA GLU A 483 -20.49 15.27 -106.16
C GLU A 483 -20.26 16.80 -106.27
N SER A 484 -19.90 17.46 -105.16
CA SER A 484 -19.70 18.91 -105.09
C SER A 484 -18.29 19.33 -105.51
N PRO A 485 -18.10 20.55 -106.05
CA PRO A 485 -16.78 21.06 -106.38
C PRO A 485 -15.92 21.23 -105.11
N ALA A 486 -14.64 20.88 -105.20
CA ALA A 486 -13.71 20.85 -104.07
C ALA A 486 -13.56 22.20 -103.34
N GLU A 487 -13.87 23.33 -104.00
CA GLU A 487 -13.84 24.66 -103.38
C GLU A 487 -14.94 24.87 -102.33
N ILE A 488 -15.98 24.02 -102.29
CA ILE A 488 -17.10 24.10 -101.32
C ILE A 488 -17.26 22.83 -100.48
N ALA A 489 -16.55 21.75 -100.80
CA ALA A 489 -16.53 20.51 -100.04
C ALA A 489 -15.65 20.65 -98.79
N GLY A 490 -16.21 20.38 -97.60
CA GLY A 490 -15.46 20.19 -96.36
C GLY A 490 -15.16 18.71 -96.09
N GLU A 491 -14.79 18.37 -94.85
CA GLU A 491 -14.44 16.99 -94.47
C GLU A 491 -15.67 16.09 -94.36
N GLU A 492 -16.71 16.52 -93.64
CA GLU A 492 -17.99 15.79 -93.49
C GLU A 492 -19.22 16.66 -93.84
N ALA A 493 -19.02 17.89 -94.34
CA ALA A 493 -20.10 18.85 -94.61
C ALA A 493 -19.75 19.87 -95.72
N ILE A 494 -20.77 20.55 -96.28
CA ILE A 494 -20.60 21.62 -97.28
C ILE A 494 -20.22 22.95 -96.59
N ASN A 495 -19.19 23.63 -97.10
CA ASN A 495 -18.80 24.97 -96.66
C ASN A 495 -19.75 26.02 -97.26
N HIS A 496 -20.77 26.41 -96.48
CA HIS A 496 -21.74 27.42 -96.89
C HIS A 496 -21.11 28.78 -97.28
N TYR A 497 -20.06 29.23 -96.61
CA TYR A 497 -19.40 30.50 -96.93
C TYR A 497 -18.67 30.45 -98.28
N GLY A 498 -18.03 29.32 -98.58
CA GLY A 498 -17.46 29.03 -99.90
C GLY A 498 -18.52 28.99 -100.99
N MET A 499 -19.61 28.26 -100.77
CA MET A 499 -20.74 28.15 -101.71
C MET A 499 -21.37 29.51 -102.05
N MET A 500 -21.66 30.35 -101.05
CA MET A 500 -22.18 31.70 -101.28
C MET A 500 -21.19 32.57 -102.07
N SER A 501 -19.89 32.43 -101.80
CA SER A 501 -18.84 33.17 -102.52
C SER A 501 -18.69 32.72 -103.98
N LEU A 502 -18.87 31.43 -104.26
CA LEU A 502 -18.86 30.88 -105.62
C LEU A 502 -20.07 31.37 -106.44
N LEU A 503 -21.26 31.34 -105.84
CA LEU A 503 -22.49 31.87 -106.46
C LEU A 503 -22.36 33.36 -106.79
N TRP A 504 -21.77 34.16 -105.89
CA TRP A 504 -21.50 35.57 -106.11
C TRP A 504 -20.59 35.81 -107.33
N LYS A 505 -19.56 34.97 -107.53
CA LYS A 505 -18.71 35.06 -108.73
C LYS A 505 -19.45 34.64 -110.00
N GLY A 506 -20.25 33.57 -109.94
CA GLY A 506 -21.07 33.14 -111.07
C GLY A 506 -22.07 34.20 -111.52
N GLU A 507 -22.62 34.98 -110.59
CA GLU A 507 -23.48 36.13 -110.90
C GLU A 507 -22.71 37.27 -111.59
N GLN A 508 -21.47 37.56 -111.16
CA GLN A 508 -20.60 38.54 -111.82
C GLN A 508 -20.21 38.12 -113.25
N GLU A 509 -19.94 36.84 -113.48
CA GLU A 509 -19.66 36.29 -114.81
C GLU A 509 -20.88 36.33 -115.72
N LEU A 510 -22.05 35.93 -115.21
CA LEU A 510 -23.32 35.99 -115.93
C LEU A 510 -23.69 37.42 -116.32
N LEU A 511 -23.44 38.39 -115.44
CA LEU A 511 -23.61 39.81 -115.74
C LEU A 511 -22.65 40.25 -116.86
N SER A 512 -21.37 39.90 -116.80
CA SER A 512 -20.40 40.24 -117.85
C SER A 512 -20.75 39.65 -119.22
N ILE A 513 -21.32 38.44 -119.27
CA ILE A 513 -21.84 37.84 -120.52
C ILE A 513 -23.05 38.62 -121.02
N THR A 514 -23.94 39.04 -120.10
CA THR A 514 -25.12 39.84 -120.43
C THR A 514 -24.75 41.22 -120.96
N ASP A 515 -23.70 41.85 -120.42
CA ASP A 515 -23.19 43.14 -120.87
C ASP A 515 -22.48 43.05 -122.24
N ASP A 516 -21.63 42.04 -122.49
CA ASP A 516 -21.05 41.80 -123.84
C ASP A 516 -22.13 41.54 -124.88
N HIS A 517 -23.15 40.76 -124.53
CA HIS A 517 -24.32 40.56 -125.38
C HIS A 517 -25.04 41.90 -125.67
N ALA A 518 -25.22 42.77 -124.67
CA ALA A 518 -25.84 44.08 -124.85
C ALA A 518 -25.00 45.00 -125.76
N ASP A 519 -23.68 45.08 -125.56
CA ASP A 519 -22.79 45.89 -126.40
C ASP A 519 -22.70 45.35 -127.83
N ARG A 520 -22.68 44.02 -128.01
CA ARG A 520 -22.72 43.41 -129.32
C ARG A 520 -24.05 43.65 -130.03
N ILE A 521 -25.18 43.62 -129.30
CA ILE A 521 -26.48 44.04 -129.82
C ILE A 521 -26.42 45.52 -130.26
N ASN A 522 -25.91 46.42 -129.41
CA ASN A 522 -25.75 47.84 -129.74
C ASN A 522 -24.88 48.08 -130.98
N TYR A 523 -23.75 47.37 -131.12
CA TYR A 523 -22.90 47.46 -132.31
C TYR A 523 -23.61 46.97 -133.56
N LEU A 524 -24.29 45.82 -133.48
CA LEU A 524 -25.09 45.28 -134.58
C LEU A 524 -26.22 46.24 -134.97
N GLU A 525 -26.85 46.93 -134.01
CA GLU A 525 -27.85 47.96 -134.27
C GLU A 525 -27.26 49.18 -135.01
N GLN A 526 -26.07 49.65 -134.61
CA GLN A 526 -25.37 50.75 -135.30
C GLN A 526 -24.92 50.36 -136.71
N GLU A 527 -24.34 49.17 -136.90
CA GLU A 527 -24.00 48.67 -138.24
C GLU A 527 -25.25 48.55 -139.12
N ASN A 528 -26.36 48.06 -138.57
CA ASN A 528 -27.64 47.96 -139.25
C ASN A 528 -28.20 49.34 -139.62
N GLN A 529 -28.03 50.38 -138.79
CA GLN A 529 -28.34 51.77 -139.17
C GLN A 529 -27.48 52.27 -140.33
N VAL A 530 -26.17 52.02 -140.32
CA VAL A 530 -25.27 52.42 -141.43
C VAL A 530 -25.59 51.66 -142.72
N LEU A 531 -25.92 50.38 -142.64
CA LEU A 531 -26.39 49.58 -143.77
C LEU A 531 -27.70 50.13 -144.33
N LYS A 532 -28.69 50.47 -143.48
CA LYS A 532 -29.92 51.16 -143.89
C LYS A 532 -29.65 52.48 -144.61
N GLN A 533 -28.70 53.29 -144.13
CA GLN A 533 -28.30 54.53 -144.83
C GLN A 533 -27.61 54.27 -146.18
N LYS A 534 -26.82 53.20 -146.30
CA LYS A 534 -26.20 52.80 -147.59
C LYS A 534 -27.24 52.29 -148.58
N VAL A 535 -28.22 51.51 -148.11
CA VAL A 535 -29.37 51.07 -148.92
C VAL A 535 -30.17 52.28 -149.39
N ALA A 536 -30.53 53.21 -148.48
CA ALA A 536 -31.22 54.44 -148.85
C ALA A 536 -30.45 55.27 -149.92
N LYS A 537 -29.11 55.35 -149.85
CA LYS A 537 -28.30 56.01 -150.88
C LYS A 537 -28.22 55.26 -152.22
N LEU A 538 -28.36 53.94 -152.21
CA LEU A 538 -28.49 53.13 -153.42
C LEU A 538 -29.89 53.27 -154.02
N GLU A 539 -30.91 53.44 -153.19
CA GLU A 539 -32.29 53.73 -153.58
C GLU A 539 -32.48 55.17 -154.07
N GLU A 540 -31.73 56.15 -153.56
CA GLU A 540 -31.63 57.53 -154.11
C GLU A 540 -30.81 57.61 -155.42
N GLY A 541 -30.02 56.58 -155.71
CA GLY A 541 -29.23 56.43 -156.94
C GLY A 541 -29.96 55.65 -158.06
N LEU A 542 -31.22 55.26 -157.81
CA LEU A 542 -32.14 54.54 -158.71
C LEU A 542 -33.32 55.44 -159.12
#